data_AF-A0A1D3K8Q7-F1
#
_entry.id   AF-A0A1D3K8Q7-F1
#
_cell.length_a   1.000
_cell.length_b   1.000
_cell.length_c   1.000
_cell.angle_alpha   90.00
_cell.angle_beta   90.00
_cell.angle_gamma   90.00
#
_symmetry.space_group_name_H-M   'P 1'
#
loop_
_entity.id
_entity.type
_entity.pdbx_description
1 polymer ?
#
loop_
_entity_poly.entity_id
_entity_poly.type
_entity_poly.pdbx_seq_one_letter_code
_entity_poly.pdbx_strand_id
1 'polypeptide(L)' 'MLRLLLSDERWSKLREMLLHNAIYNKRDLRMTVEGMLYRMRTGWPWRDLPKAFGK' A
#
# COMPACT_ATOMS: atom_id res chain seq x y z
N MET A 1 8.25 13.29 6.23
CA MET A 1 7.37 12.91 5.11
C MET A 1 7.59 11.42 4.86
N LEU A 2 6.54 10.59 4.92
CA LEU A 2 6.68 9.16 4.64
C LEU A 2 6.95 8.97 3.15
N ARG A 3 8.08 8.35 2.81
CA ARG A 3 8.46 8.06 1.43
C ARG A 3 7.65 6.84 0.96
N LEU A 4 6.70 7.06 0.06
CA LEU A 4 6.00 5.99 -0.64
C LEU A 4 7.03 5.17 -1.42
N LEU A 5 6.87 3.84 -1.39
CA LEU A 5 7.78 2.90 -2.05
C LEU A 5 7.43 2.76 -3.54
N LEU A 6 6.17 2.98 -3.93
CA LEU A 6 5.74 2.90 -5.32
C LEU A 6 5.70 4.27 -5.99
N SER A 7 6.37 4.38 -7.14
CA SER A 7 6.13 5.46 -8.09
C SER A 7 4.72 5.35 -8.66
N ASP A 8 4.19 6.47 -9.18
CA ASP A 8 2.84 6.50 -9.75
C ASP A 8 2.67 5.53 -10.92
N GLU A 9 3.72 5.36 -11.75
CA GLU A 9 3.73 4.41 -12.85
C GLU A 9 3.59 2.95 -12.37
N ARG A 10 4.37 2.57 -11.35
CA ARG A 10 4.31 1.22 -10.76
C ARG A 10 2.97 0.99 -10.06
N TRP A 11 2.47 2.00 -9.37
CA TRP A 11 1.17 1.96 -8.74
C TRP A 11 0.05 1.75 -9.76
N SER A 12 0.09 2.41 -10.92
CA SER A 12 -0.93 2.24 -11.97
C SER A 12 -1.00 0.80 -12.45
N LYS A 13 0.15 0.21 -12.80
CA LYS A 13 0.25 -1.20 -13.24
C LYS A 13 -0.24 -2.17 -12.16
N LEU A 14 0.19 -1.98 -10.91
CA LEU A 14 -0.22 -2.85 -9.81
C LEU A 14 -1.72 -2.71 -9.53
N ARG A 15 -2.26 -1.48 -9.53
CA ARG A 15 -3.68 -1.23 -9.31
C ARG A 15 -4.52 -2.00 -10.31
N GLU A 16 -4.19 -1.96 -11.60
CA GLU A 16 -4.90 -2.73 -12.63
C GLU A 16 -4.91 -4.23 -12.34
N MET A 17 -3.77 -4.79 -11.93
CA MET A 17 -3.68 -6.21 -11.54
C MET A 17 -4.55 -6.52 -10.32
N LEU A 18 -4.56 -5.66 -9.30
CA LEU A 18 -5.39 -5.85 -8.12
C LEU A 18 -6.88 -5.86 -8.48
N LEU A 19 -7.32 -4.90 -9.32
CA LEU A 19 -8.71 -4.83 -9.77
C LEU A 19 -9.10 -6.06 -10.60
N HIS A 20 -8.18 -6.58 -11.42
CA HIS A 20 -8.39 -7.81 -12.19
C HIS A 20 -8.54 -9.04 -11.28
N ASN A 21 -7.86 -9.06 -10.12
CA ASN A 21 -7.96 -10.11 -9.12
C ASN A 21 -9.13 -9.90 -8.13
N ALA A 22 -10.20 -9.23 -8.56
CA ALA A 22 -11.40 -8.95 -7.77
C ALA A 22 -11.16 -8.15 -6.47
N ILE A 23 -9.99 -7.50 -6.32
CA ILE A 23 -9.78 -6.55 -5.22
C ILE A 23 -10.45 -5.24 -5.63
N TYR A 24 -11.49 -4.86 -4.91
CA TYR A 24 -12.24 -3.64 -5.23
C TYR A 24 -11.40 -2.37 -5.02
N ASN A 25 -11.70 -1.35 -5.83
CA ASN A 25 -11.03 -0.05 -5.78
C ASN A 25 -11.51 0.80 -4.59
N LYS A 26 -10.99 0.52 -3.39
CA LYS A 26 -11.19 1.40 -2.22
C LYS A 26 -10.35 2.67 -2.32
N ARG A 27 -10.84 3.75 -1.70
CA ARG A 27 -10.14 5.05 -1.64
C ARG A 27 -8.70 4.92 -1.12
N ASP A 28 -8.51 4.09 -0.10
CA ASP A 28 -7.21 3.93 0.58
C ASP A 28 -6.43 2.69 0.12
N LEU A 29 -6.72 2.16 -1.09
CA LEU A 29 -6.08 0.94 -1.58
C LEU A 29 -4.55 1.13 -1.69
N ARG A 30 -4.12 2.29 -2.19
CA ARG A 30 -2.69 2.63 -2.29
C ARG A 30 -2.02 2.62 -0.93
N MET A 31 -2.61 3.29 0.05
CA MET A 31 -2.03 3.38 1.40
C MET A 31 -1.99 2.01 2.08
N THR A 32 -2.98 1.15 1.82
CA THR A 32 -2.97 -0.24 2.32
C THR A 32 -1.78 -1.03 1.76
N VAL A 33 -1.57 -0.96 0.44
CA VAL A 33 -0.47 -1.68 -0.23
C VAL A 33 0.88 -1.13 0.19
N GLU A 34 1.02 0.19 0.28
CA GLU A 34 2.22 0.85 0.77
C GLU A 34 2.52 0.47 2.22
N GLY A 35 1.50 0.32 3.06
CA GLY A 35 1.63 -0.21 4.42
C GLY A 35 2.11 -1.66 4.46
N MET A 36 1.60 -2.52 3.57
CA MET A 36 2.08 -3.90 3.41
C MET A 36 3.56 -3.92 3.01
N LEU A 37 3.95 -3.13 2.02
CA LEU A 37 5.34 -3.04 1.55
C LEU A 37 6.26 -2.47 2.63
N TYR A 38 5.80 -1.46 3.38
CA TYR A 38 6.54 -0.91 4.51
C TYR A 38 6.80 -1.99 5.56
N ARG A 39 5.77 -2.75 5.96
CA ARG A 39 5.91 -3.86 6.90
C ARG A 39 6.89 -4.92 6.39
N MET A 40 6.82 -5.30 5.12
CA MET A 40 7.77 -6.26 4.54
C MET A 40 9.21 -5.74 4.58
N ARG A 41 9.41 -4.44 4.41
CA ARG A 41 10.74 -3.80 4.45
C ARG A 41 11.30 -3.64 5.87
N THR A 42 10.46 -3.31 6.85
CA THR A 42 10.92 -3.00 8.22
C THR A 42 10.74 -4.14 9.21
N GLY A 43 9.91 -5.14 8.89
CA GLY A 43 9.57 -6.24 9.79
C GLY A 43 8.61 -5.85 10.93
N TRP A 44 8.05 -4.63 10.93
CA TRP A 44 7.22 -4.16 12.03
C TRP A 44 5.87 -4.92 12.10
N PRO A 45 5.34 -5.18 13.30
CA PRO A 45 4.00 -5.73 13.44
C PRO A 45 2.96 -4.70 13.00
N TRP A 46 1.80 -5.19 12.58
CA TRP A 46 0.71 -4.34 12.07
C TRP A 46 0.26 -3.25 13.06
N ARG A 47 0.35 -3.54 14.37
CA ARG A 47 -0.03 -2.60 15.43
C ARG A 47 0.84 -1.36 15.48
N ASP A 48 2.10 -1.47 15.05
CA ASP A 48 3.09 -0.39 15.12
C ASP A 48 3.24 0.33 13.77
N LEU A 49 2.38 0.01 12.80
CA LEU A 49 2.40 0.63 11.48
C LEU A 49 2.13 2.14 11.60
N PRO A 50 2.89 3.01 10.90
CA PRO A 50 2.65 4.44 10.93
C PRO A 50 1.21 4.81 10.53
N LYS A 51 0.61 5.75 11.25
CA LYS A 51 -0.77 6.26 11.03
C LYS A 51 -1.03 6.79 9.61
N ALA A 52 0.00 7.03 8.81
CA ALA A 52 -0.19 7.46 7.43
C ALA A 52 -0.72 6.34 6.53
N PHE A 53 -0.43 5.07 6.84
CA PHE A 53 -0.84 3.92 6.00
C PHE A 53 -2.25 3.41 6.32
N GLY A 54 -2.87 3.93 7.37
CA GLY A 54 -4.17 3.51 7.85
C GLY A 54 -4.42 4.04 9.26
N LYS A 55 -5.68 3.97 9.69
CA LYS A 55 -6.10 4.28 11.05
C LYS A 55 -6.69 3.03 11.70
#